data_AF-A0A8X6QDS5-F1
#
_entry.id   AF-A0A8X6QDS5-F1
#
_cell.length_a   1.000
_cell.length_b   1.000
_cell.length_c   1.000
_cell.angle_alpha   90.00
_cell.angle_beta   90.00
_cell.angle_gamma   90.00
#
_symmetry.space_group_name_H-M   'P 1'
#
loop_
_entity.id
_entity.type
_entity.pdbx_description
1 polymer ?
#
loop_
_entity_poly.entity_id
_entity_poly.type
_entity_poly.pdbx_seq_one_letter_code
_entity_poly.pdbx_strand_id
1 'polypeptide(L)'
;MDDFVMGTSTDTEATILYQEMQQLTSHVILPLAKWTTNSKILKEMWKQEIVPFKNITQVLRVKLDTDTDVFQIDVQEKIVRAFKEQVTKRLLLKLHSKFYDPLGLLAPVTFIVKILFQYTWLRGIQLEELLPQAVA
;
A
#
# COMPACT_ATOMS: atom_id res chain seq x y z
N MET A 1 -4.18 -0.09 -16.87
CA MET A 1 -4.04 0.56 -15.54
C MET A 1 -5.27 1.41 -15.47
N ASP A 2 -6.22 1.00 -14.63
CA ASP A 2 -7.64 1.31 -14.85
C ASP A 2 -8.23 2.16 -13.70
N ASP A 3 -7.38 2.51 -12.72
CA ASP A 3 -7.75 3.33 -11.57
C ASP A 3 -7.34 4.78 -11.81
N PHE A 4 -8.23 5.73 -11.53
CA PHE A 4 -7.96 7.16 -11.49
C PHE A 4 -7.88 7.61 -10.03
N VAL A 5 -6.78 8.29 -9.67
CA VAL A 5 -6.56 8.83 -8.32
C VAL A 5 -6.02 10.24 -8.46
N MET A 6 -6.66 11.19 -7.79
CA MET A 6 -6.27 12.59 -7.79
C MET A 6 -6.56 13.20 -6.43
N GLY A 7 -5.65 14.08 -5.98
CA GLY A 7 -5.83 14.88 -4.77
C GLY A 7 -6.16 16.32 -5.11
N THR A 8 -6.92 16.97 -4.24
CA THR A 8 -7.26 18.40 -4.30
C THR A 8 -6.95 19.07 -2.97
N SER A 9 -6.94 20.40 -2.92
CA SER A 9 -6.62 21.13 -1.69
C SER A 9 -7.87 21.41 -0.86
N THR A 10 -9.06 21.37 -1.46
CA THR A 10 -10.34 21.68 -0.81
C THR A 10 -11.43 20.68 -1.19
N ASP A 11 -12.44 20.53 -0.32
CA ASP A 11 -13.64 19.72 -0.59
C ASP A 11 -14.45 20.24 -1.78
N THR A 12 -14.45 21.56 -1.98
CA THR A 12 -15.11 22.21 -3.11
C THR A 12 -14.45 21.81 -4.43
N GLU A 13 -13.12 21.85 -4.50
CA GLU A 13 -12.38 21.37 -5.68
C GLU A 13 -12.61 19.88 -5.91
N ALA A 14 -12.63 19.07 -4.85
CA ALA A 14 -12.89 17.63 -4.95
C ALA A 14 -14.27 17.35 -5.56
N THR A 15 -15.27 18.13 -5.16
CA THR A 15 -16.64 18.02 -5.65
C THR A 15 -16.75 18.38 -7.13
N ILE A 16 -16.12 19.49 -7.53
CA ILE A 16 -16.05 19.91 -8.94
C ILE A 16 -15.37 18.83 -9.77
N LEU A 17 -14.23 18.32 -9.31
CA LEU A 17 -13.49 17.26 -9.99
C LEU A 17 -14.32 15.98 -10.18
N TYR A 18 -15.07 15.56 -9.16
CA TYR A 18 -15.97 14.41 -9.27
C TYR A 18 -17.01 14.61 -10.38
N GLN A 19 -17.65 15.77 -10.43
CA GLN A 19 -18.67 16.10 -11.45
C GLN A 19 -18.06 16.15 -12.85
N GLU A 20 -16.91 16.80 -13.01
CA GLU A 20 -16.20 16.86 -14.29
C GLU A 20 -15.80 15.47 -14.79
N MET A 21 -15.30 14.60 -13.90
CA MET A 21 -14.93 13.24 -14.26
C MET A 21 -16.13 12.40 -14.67
N GLN A 22 -17.28 12.53 -14.01
CA GLN A 22 -18.50 11.86 -14.44
C GLN A 22 -18.97 12.34 -15.81
N GLN A 23 -18.92 13.65 -16.07
CA GLN A 23 -19.27 14.20 -17.38
C GLN A 23 -18.32 13.70 -18.47
N LEU A 24 -17.01 13.81 -18.27
CA LEU A 24 -16.00 13.36 -19.23
C LEU A 24 -16.13 11.86 -19.54
N THR A 25 -16.29 11.03 -18.50
CA THR A 25 -16.45 9.58 -18.67
C THR A 25 -17.84 9.14 -19.13
N SER A 26 -18.80 10.06 -19.24
CA SER A 26 -20.06 9.81 -19.95
C SER A 26 -19.90 9.99 -21.47
N HIS A 27 -18.95 10.82 -21.91
CA HIS A 27 -18.65 11.05 -23.32
C HIS A 27 -17.77 9.97 -23.94
N VAL A 28 -17.03 9.24 -23.11
CA VAL A 28 -16.19 8.11 -23.52
C VAL A 28 -16.82 6.84 -22.92
N ILE A 29 -16.83 5.70 -23.60
CA ILE A 29 -17.47 4.46 -23.12
C ILE A 29 -16.64 3.80 -21.99
N LEU A 30 -16.32 4.57 -20.94
CA LEU A 30 -15.44 4.23 -19.82
C LEU A 30 -15.98 4.80 -18.49
N PRO A 31 -17.20 4.43 -18.06
CA PRO A 31 -17.79 4.97 -16.84
C PRO A 31 -17.03 4.53 -15.58
N LEU A 32 -16.84 5.46 -14.64
CA LEU A 32 -16.23 5.21 -13.33
C LEU A 32 -17.26 4.62 -12.35
N ALA A 33 -16.96 3.46 -11.77
CA ALA A 33 -17.93 2.66 -10.99
C ALA A 33 -17.53 2.40 -9.53
N LYS A 34 -16.28 2.68 -9.12
CA LYS A 34 -15.76 2.37 -7.77
C LYS A 34 -15.23 3.63 -7.12
N TRP A 35 -16.11 4.36 -6.46
CA TRP A 35 -15.79 5.64 -5.83
C TRP A 35 -15.28 5.47 -4.39
N THR A 36 -14.37 6.36 -4.02
CA THR A 36 -13.73 6.43 -2.70
C THR A 36 -13.19 7.85 -2.52
N THR A 37 -13.25 8.40 -1.31
CA THR A 37 -12.75 9.76 -1.01
C THR A 37 -12.51 9.89 0.49
N ASN A 38 -11.60 10.75 0.92
CA ASN A 38 -11.44 11.11 2.34
C ASN A 38 -12.30 12.33 2.74
N SER A 39 -12.94 13.00 1.77
CA SER A 39 -13.85 14.12 2.03
C SER A 39 -15.17 13.65 2.64
N LYS A 40 -15.53 14.23 3.80
CA LYS A 40 -16.83 13.96 4.45
C LYS A 40 -18.00 14.53 3.66
N ILE A 41 -17.81 15.71 3.05
CA ILE A 41 -18.83 16.40 2.26
C ILE A 41 -19.22 15.58 1.04
N LEU A 42 -18.23 15.06 0.30
CA LEU A 42 -18.49 14.17 -0.84
C LEU A 42 -19.16 12.86 -0.40
N LYS A 43 -18.74 12.26 0.71
CA LYS A 43 -19.41 11.06 1.25
C LYS A 43 -20.88 11.33 1.59
N GLU A 44 -21.20 12.49 2.15
CA GLU A 44 -22.58 12.89 2.45
C GLU A 44 -23.40 13.11 1.18
N MET A 45 -22.83 13.79 0.18
CA MET A 45 -23.43 13.97 -1.14
C MET A 45 -23.74 12.62 -1.81
N TRP A 46 -22.76 11.72 -1.85
CA TRP A 46 -22.94 10.39 -2.44
C TRP A 46 -23.98 9.55 -1.71
N LYS A 47 -24.13 9.69 -0.39
CA LYS A 47 -25.23 9.04 0.36
C LYS A 47 -26.60 9.56 -0.09
N GLN A 48 -26.73 10.86 -0.35
CA GLN A 48 -27.98 11.46 -0.84
C GLN A 48 -28.30 11.01 -2.27
N GLU A 49 -27.28 10.91 -3.12
CA GLU A 49 -27.38 10.46 -4.52
C GLU A 49 -27.44 8.93 -4.68
N ILE A 50 -27.33 8.17 -3.58
CA ILE A 50 -27.31 6.70 -3.57
C ILE A 50 -26.14 6.13 -4.42
N VAL A 51 -25.02 6.84 -4.44
CA VAL A 51 -23.78 6.42 -5.11
C VAL A 51 -23.02 5.47 -4.18
N PRO A 52 -22.71 4.23 -4.61
CA PRO A 52 -21.96 3.30 -3.78
C PRO A 52 -20.49 3.73 -3.69
N PHE A 53 -19.97 3.82 -2.47
CA PHE A 53 -18.55 4.08 -2.21
C PHE A 53 -18.00 3.14 -1.14
N LYS A 54 -16.68 3.04 -1.08
CA LYS A 54 -15.96 2.25 -0.06
C LYS A 54 -15.14 3.18 0.83
N ASN A 55 -14.99 2.79 2.09
CA ASN A 55 -14.12 3.50 3.03
C ASN A 55 -12.68 2.98 2.97
N ILE A 56 -12.52 1.68 2.68
CA ILE A 56 -11.22 1.04 2.48
C ILE A 56 -11.06 0.76 0.99
N THR A 57 -9.97 1.27 0.42
CA THR A 57 -9.58 1.04 -0.97
C THR A 57 -8.13 0.56 -1.06
N GLN A 58 -7.67 0.21 -2.26
CA GLN A 58 -6.28 -0.07 -2.55
C GLN A 58 -5.79 0.89 -3.63
N VAL A 59 -4.76 1.68 -3.33
CA VAL A 59 -4.08 2.57 -4.27
C VAL A 59 -2.66 2.07 -4.43
N LEU A 60 -2.23 1.77 -5.65
CA LEU A 60 -0.92 1.16 -5.93
C LEU A 60 -0.67 -0.11 -5.07
N ARG A 61 -1.70 -0.96 -4.89
CA ARG A 61 -1.69 -2.14 -4.00
C ARG A 61 -1.47 -1.86 -2.49
N VAL A 62 -1.36 -0.60 -2.08
CA VAL A 62 -1.33 -0.19 -0.67
C VAL A 62 -2.77 0.06 -0.22
N LYS A 63 -3.16 -0.51 0.93
CA LYS A 63 -4.50 -0.27 1.47
C LYS A 63 -4.57 1.15 2.02
N LEU A 64 -5.64 1.87 1.71
CA LEU A 64 -5.93 3.20 2.22
C LEU A 64 -7.27 3.17 2.93
N ASP A 65 -7.29 3.60 4.19
CA ASP A 65 -8.50 3.91 4.92
C ASP A 65 -8.81 5.40 4.73
N THR A 66 -9.90 5.68 4.03
CA THR A 66 -10.31 7.04 3.71
C THR A 66 -11.09 7.73 4.82
N ASP A 67 -11.50 7.01 5.87
CA ASP A 67 -12.12 7.67 7.04
C ASP A 67 -11.07 8.29 7.95
N THR A 68 -9.92 7.61 8.08
CA THR A 68 -8.80 8.06 8.90
C THR A 68 -7.68 8.74 8.11
N ASP A 69 -7.72 8.64 6.78
CA ASP A 69 -6.67 9.12 5.86
C ASP A 69 -5.31 8.46 6.11
N VAL A 70 -5.32 7.15 6.39
CA VAL A 70 -4.13 6.38 6.76
C VAL A 70 -3.90 5.20 5.84
N PHE A 71 -2.65 5.03 5.39
CA PHE A 71 -2.22 3.81 4.71
C PHE A 71 -2.10 2.65 5.70
N GLN A 72 -2.71 1.52 5.36
CA GLN A 72 -2.64 0.30 6.15
C GLN A 72 -1.63 -0.67 5.53
N ILE A 73 -0.69 -1.11 6.36
CA ILE A 73 0.34 -2.07 6.00
C ILE A 73 0.14 -3.30 6.86
N ASP A 74 -0.16 -4.43 6.23
CA ASP A 74 -0.34 -5.70 6.91
C ASP A 74 1.03 -6.36 7.14
N VAL A 75 1.56 -6.18 8.35
CA VAL A 75 2.74 -6.91 8.81
C VAL A 75 2.27 -8.25 9.38
N GLN A 76 2.32 -9.29 8.55
CA GLN A 76 1.87 -10.62 8.97
C GLN A 76 2.63 -11.08 10.23
N GLU A 77 1.91 -11.47 11.28
CA GLU A 77 2.52 -11.94 12.54
C GLU A 77 3.52 -13.09 12.33
N LYS A 78 3.27 -13.93 11.32
CA LYS A 78 4.19 -15.01 10.89
C LYS A 78 5.58 -14.51 10.50
N ILE A 79 5.68 -13.30 9.92
CA ILE A 79 6.96 -12.67 9.59
C ILE A 79 7.71 -12.30 10.87
N VAL A 80 7.02 -11.66 11.83
CA VAL A 80 7.60 -11.25 13.11
C VAL A 80 8.07 -12.45 13.91
N ARG A 81 7.28 -13.54 13.94
CA ARG A 81 7.68 -14.80 14.58
C ARG A 81 8.89 -15.45 13.91
N ALA A 82 8.95 -15.44 12.57
CA ALA A 82 10.07 -16.02 11.84
C ALA A 82 11.41 -15.32 12.14
N PHE A 83 11.40 -14.05 12.54
CA PHE A 83 12.59 -13.35 13.03
C PHE A 83 13.06 -13.77 14.43
N LYS A 84 12.15 -14.30 15.28
CA LYS A 84 12.47 -14.66 16.67
C LYS A 84 13.09 -16.04 16.83
N GLU A 85 12.87 -16.94 15.88
CA GLU A 85 13.26 -18.34 16.02
C GLU A 85 14.56 -18.64 15.28
N GLN A 86 14.52 -18.60 13.95
CA GLN A 86 15.65 -19.01 13.11
C GLN A 86 15.61 -18.27 11.77
N VAL A 87 16.50 -17.29 11.62
CA VAL A 87 16.60 -16.53 10.37
C VAL A 87 17.59 -17.22 9.44
N THR A 88 17.13 -17.58 8.24
CA THR A 88 17.99 -18.04 7.14
C THR A 88 18.11 -16.97 6.05
N LYS A 89 19.12 -17.09 5.20
CA LYS A 89 19.27 -16.21 4.03
C LYS A 89 18.05 -16.29 3.10
N ARG A 90 17.43 -17.47 2.95
CA ARG A 90 16.17 -17.67 2.22
C ARG A 90 15.02 -16.89 2.83
N LEU A 91 14.92 -16.87 4.16
CA LEU A 91 13.90 -16.10 4.87
C LEU A 91 14.07 -14.60 4.62
N LEU A 92 15.30 -14.06 4.69
CA LEU A 92 15.56 -12.65 4.38
C LEU A 92 15.09 -12.27 2.97
N LEU A 93 15.36 -13.11 1.96
CA LEU A 93 14.92 -12.86 0.59
C LEU A 93 13.40 -12.91 0.44
N LYS A 94 12.76 -13.90 1.08
CA LYS A 94 11.29 -14.03 1.10
C LYS A 94 10.64 -12.82 1.79
N LEU A 95 11.29 -12.25 2.78
CA LEU A 95 10.83 -11.04 3.45
C LEU A 95 10.99 -9.82 2.56
N HIS A 96 12.17 -9.64 1.96
CA HIS A 96 12.43 -8.51 1.08
C HIS A 96 11.41 -8.43 -0.06
N SER A 97 11.12 -9.57 -0.70
CA SER A 97 10.15 -9.67 -1.79
C SER A 97 8.69 -9.46 -1.37
N LYS A 98 8.34 -9.68 -0.09
CA LYS A 98 6.99 -9.43 0.43
C LYS A 98 6.70 -7.97 0.71
N PHE A 99 7.71 -7.18 1.06
CA PHE A 99 7.55 -5.76 1.30
C PHE A 99 7.47 -5.02 -0.03
N TYR A 100 6.27 -4.98 -0.60
CA TYR A 100 5.95 -4.12 -1.74
C TYR A 100 5.76 -2.68 -1.24
N ASP A 101 6.71 -1.81 -1.56
CA ASP A 101 6.75 -0.44 -1.08
C ASP A 101 6.96 0.55 -2.23
N PRO A 102 5.91 0.84 -3.02
CA PRO A 102 6.03 1.75 -4.16
C PRO A 102 6.27 3.21 -3.73
N LEU A 103 5.95 3.55 -2.48
CA LEU A 103 6.03 4.92 -1.95
C LEU A 103 7.26 5.15 -1.05
N GLY A 104 8.03 4.12 -0.73
CA GLY A 104 9.17 4.22 0.19
C GLY A 104 8.78 4.35 1.66
N LEU A 105 7.52 4.08 2.04
CA LEU A 105 7.03 4.21 3.43
C LEU A 105 7.68 3.19 4.37
N LEU A 106 8.14 2.06 3.84
CA LEU A 106 8.84 1.00 4.56
C LEU A 106 10.34 1.01 4.25
N ALA A 107 10.87 2.09 3.68
CA ALA A 107 12.29 2.18 3.32
C ALA A 107 13.23 1.82 4.49
N PRO A 108 13.04 2.28 5.75
CA PRO A 108 13.92 1.91 6.86
C PRO A 108 13.93 0.39 7.13
N VAL A 109 12.77 -0.28 7.01
CA VAL A 109 12.65 -1.72 7.23
C VAL A 109 13.24 -2.51 6.06
N THR A 110 12.88 -2.14 4.83
CA THR A 110 13.37 -2.82 3.62
C THR A 110 14.88 -2.64 3.45
N PHE A 111 15.43 -1.51 3.89
CA PHE A 111 16.86 -1.23 3.90
C PHE A 111 17.64 -2.16 4.83
N ILE A 112 17.16 -2.37 6.07
CA ILE A 112 17.81 -3.31 7.00
C ILE A 112 17.86 -4.72 6.41
N VAL A 113 16.75 -5.20 5.83
CA VAL A 113 16.71 -6.53 5.20
C VAL A 113 17.69 -6.62 4.02
N LYS A 114 17.82 -5.55 3.22
CA LYS A 114 18.82 -5.49 2.13
C LYS A 114 20.25 -5.55 2.67
N ILE A 115 20.58 -4.80 3.71
CA ILE A 115 21.92 -4.83 4.33
C ILE A 115 22.23 -6.24 4.83
N LEU A 116 21.32 -6.86 5.58
CA LEU A 116 21.50 -8.21 6.11
C LEU A 116 21.71 -9.20 4.96
N PHE A 117 20.90 -9.11 3.90
CA PHE A 117 21.04 -9.96 2.74
C PHE A 117 22.40 -9.77 2.04
N GLN A 118 22.84 -8.52 1.84
CA GLN A 118 24.15 -8.21 1.27
C GLN A 118 25.30 -8.73 2.15
N TYR A 119 25.20 -8.59 3.47
CA TYR A 119 26.17 -9.11 4.42
C TYR A 119 26.31 -10.64 4.31
N THR A 120 25.18 -11.35 4.23
CA THR A 120 25.20 -12.83 4.06
C THR A 120 25.81 -13.24 2.72
N TRP A 121 25.65 -12.41 1.70
CA TRP A 121 26.26 -12.62 0.40
C TRP A 121 27.79 -12.50 0.48
N LEU A 122 28.30 -11.43 1.09
CA LEU A 122 29.74 -11.20 1.26
C LEU A 122 30.43 -12.28 2.09
N ARG A 123 29.72 -12.94 3.02
CA ARG A 123 30.26 -14.04 3.84
C ARG A 123 30.11 -15.43 3.23
N GLY A 124 29.52 -15.54 2.03
CA GLY A 124 29.32 -16.84 1.38
C GLY A 124 28.30 -17.75 2.08
N ILE A 125 27.43 -17.20 2.94
CA ILE A 125 26.39 -17.96 3.66
C ILE A 125 25.41 -18.56 2.65
N GLN A 126 25.09 -19.83 2.82
CA GLN A 126 24.18 -20.57 1.94
C GLN A 126 22.72 -20.19 2.18
N LEU A 127 21.83 -20.54 1.24
CA LEU A 127 20.43 -20.09 1.28
C LEU A 127 19.66 -20.62 2.51
N GLU A 128 19.88 -21.88 2.87
CA GLU A 128 19.23 -22.56 4.01
C GLU A 128 20.03 -22.47 5.31
N GLU A 129 21.22 -21.87 5.27
CA GLU A 129 22.08 -21.73 6.44
C GLU A 129 21.54 -20.65 7.38
N LEU A 130 21.65 -20.92 8.69
CA LEU A 130 21.24 -20.00 9.73
C LEU A 130 22.16 -18.79 9.78
N LEU A 131 21.60 -17.60 10.03
CA LEU A 131 22.40 -16.41 10.27
C LEU A 131 23.21 -16.56 11.57
N PRO A 132 24.50 -16.19 11.58
CA PRO A 132 25.27 -16.10 12.81
C PRO A 132 24.61 -15.16 13.80
N GLN A 133 24.65 -15.47 15.10
CA GLN A 133 24.07 -14.64 16.17
C GLN A 133 24.63 -13.21 16.21
N ALA A 134 25.79 -12.95 15.62
CA ALA A 134 26.35 -11.60 15.49
C ALA A 134 25.63 -10.70 14.46
N VAL A 135 24.67 -11.27 13.72
CA VAL A 135 24.01 -10.67 12.55
C VAL A 135 22.49 -10.67 12.70
N ALA A 136 21.94 -11.53 13.57
CA ALA A 136 20.52 -11.66 13.89
C ALA A 136 20.15 -10.75 15.07
#